data_AF-A0A2K1KB22-F1
#
_entry.id   AF-A0A2K1KB22-F1
#
_cell.length_a   1.000
_cell.length_b   1.000
_cell.length_c   1.000
_cell.angle_alpha   90.00
_cell.angle_beta   90.00
_cell.angle_gamma   90.00
#
_symmetry.space_group_name_H-M   'P 1'
#
loop_
_entity.id
_entity.type
_entity.pdbx_description
1 polymer ?
#
loop_
_entity_poly.entity_id
_entity_poly.type
_entity_poly.pdbx_seq_one_letter_code
_entity_poly.pdbx_strand_id
1 'polypeptide(L)'
;MQLREIRSAFNKQLAQARSNKVSLISRVSEMKTRILDLHKMLSQPGVYPWPDLNEVVDSMPNIFTVADDEVLVEKHLNKAERQRALQLAHFEEQQARLLAGNDACERALMDMMGGILEKKLEVVGAEEQIKLPAWMEGNPKKFTKEQHLEIKAFDAMLKVPTTAT
;
A
#
# COMPACT_ATOMS: atom_id res chain seq x y z
N MET A 1 14.35 -20.41 25.32
CA MET A 1 13.03 -20.47 24.68
C MET A 1 12.55 -19.04 24.54
N GLN A 2 12.28 -18.58 23.32
CA GLN A 2 11.78 -17.22 23.11
C GLN A 2 10.36 -17.14 23.72
N LEU A 3 10.02 -16.05 24.40
CA LEU A 3 8.73 -15.86 25.08
C LEU A 3 7.51 -16.12 24.15
N ARG A 4 7.68 -15.87 22.85
CA ARG A 4 6.71 -16.17 21.79
C ARG A 4 6.44 -17.67 21.63
N GLU A 5 7.46 -18.51 21.75
CA GLU A 5 7.33 -19.97 21.67
C GLU A 5 6.55 -20.50 22.86
N ILE A 6 6.84 -19.99 24.06
CA ILE A 6 6.11 -20.32 25.29
C ILE A 6 4.63 -19.93 25.16
N ARG A 7 4.36 -18.71 24.69
CA ARG A 7 3.00 -18.22 24.45
C ARG A 7 2.25 -19.09 23.43
N SER A 8 2.89 -19.38 22.30
CA SER A 8 2.29 -20.21 21.26
C SER A 8 2.01 -21.62 21.76
N ALA A 9 2.94 -22.21 22.52
CA ALA A 9 2.76 -23.52 23.14
C ALA A 9 1.60 -23.52 24.15
N PHE A 10 1.51 -22.50 25.00
CA PHE A 10 0.43 -22.35 25.97
C PHE A 10 -0.94 -22.22 25.28
N ASN A 11 -1.09 -21.29 24.33
CA ASN A 11 -2.34 -21.11 23.60
C ASN A 11 -2.76 -22.39 22.85
N LYS A 12 -1.80 -23.14 22.29
CA LYS A 12 -2.05 -24.45 21.66
C LYS A 12 -2.53 -25.49 22.66
N GLN A 13 -1.85 -25.61 23.80
CA GLN A 13 -2.24 -26.56 24.86
C GLN A 13 -3.63 -26.25 25.41
N LEU A 14 -3.96 -24.96 25.59
CA LEU A 14 -5.27 -24.54 26.06
C LEU A 14 -6.38 -24.88 25.05
N ALA A 15 -6.15 -24.62 23.76
CA ALA A 15 -7.09 -25.01 22.70
C ALA A 15 -7.30 -26.53 22.66
N GLN A 16 -6.22 -27.31 22.78
CA GLN A 16 -6.29 -28.76 22.84
C GLN A 16 -7.04 -29.25 24.08
N ALA A 17 -6.78 -28.68 25.26
CA ALA A 17 -7.47 -29.02 26.50
C ALA A 17 -8.98 -28.74 26.40
N ARG A 18 -9.39 -27.61 25.79
CA ARG A 18 -10.80 -27.28 25.54
C ARG A 18 -11.45 -28.29 24.60
N SER A 19 -10.79 -28.62 23.49
CA SER A 19 -11.28 -29.63 22.54
C SER A 19 -11.45 -31.00 23.21
N ASN A 20 -10.47 -31.43 24.00
CA ASN A 20 -10.53 -32.67 24.77
C ASN A 20 -11.69 -32.67 25.77
N LYS A 21 -11.89 -31.58 26.51
CA LYS A 21 -13.00 -31.44 27.47
C LYS A 21 -14.35 -31.60 26.78
N VAL A 22 -14.57 -30.92 25.65
CA VAL A 22 -15.81 -31.01 24.87
C VAL A 22 -16.06 -32.44 24.38
N SER A 23 -15.02 -33.09 23.83
CA SER A 23 -15.12 -34.49 23.38
C SER A 23 -15.46 -35.45 24.52
N LEU A 24 -14.82 -35.30 25.68
CA LEU A 24 -15.11 -36.12 26.86
C LEU A 24 -16.54 -35.92 27.37
N ILE A 25 -17.02 -34.68 27.43
CA ILE A 25 -18.39 -34.41 27.88
C ILE A 25 -19.42 -34.98 26.88
N SER A 26 -19.17 -34.91 25.57
CA SER A 26 -20.01 -35.57 24.56
C SER A 26 -20.05 -37.09 24.76
N ARG A 27 -18.91 -37.72 25.04
CA ARG A 27 -18.88 -39.16 25.32
C ARG A 27 -19.64 -39.51 26.61
N VAL A 28 -19.51 -38.68 27.64
CA VAL A 28 -20.25 -38.86 28.90
C VAL A 28 -21.76 -38.66 28.68
N SER A 29 -22.18 -37.73 27.82
CA SER A 29 -23.59 -37.50 27.52
C SER A 29 -24.21 -38.69 26.76
N GLU A 30 -23.48 -39.30 25.82
CA GLU A 30 -23.88 -40.55 25.16
C GLU A 30 -24.00 -41.73 26.15
N MET A 31 -23.08 -41.83 27.11
CA MET A 31 -23.16 -42.86 28.15
C MET A 31 -24.34 -42.60 29.09
N LYS A 32 -24.58 -41.33 29.45
CA LYS A 32 -25.71 -40.90 30.27
C LYS A 32 -27.04 -41.29 29.63
N THR A 33 -27.26 -41.03 28.35
CA THR A 33 -28.52 -41.42 27.67
C THR A 33 -28.73 -42.92 27.75
N ARG A 34 -27.71 -43.71 27.45
CA ARG A 34 -27.77 -45.18 27.57
C ARG A 34 -28.09 -45.64 28.99
N ILE A 35 -27.49 -45.03 30.01
CA ILE A 35 -27.74 -45.38 31.43
C ILE A 35 -29.16 -45.00 31.85
N LEU A 36 -29.69 -43.88 31.37
CA LEU A 36 -31.07 -43.46 31.64
C LEU A 36 -32.08 -44.39 30.96
N ASP A 37 -31.80 -44.86 29.74
CA ASP A 37 -32.62 -45.83 29.05
C ASP A 37 -32.68 -47.17 29.81
N LEU A 38 -31.54 -47.65 30.32
CA LEU A 38 -31.49 -48.87 31.14
C LEU A 38 -32.28 -48.70 32.45
N HIS A 39 -32.17 -47.56 33.13
CA HIS A 39 -32.95 -47.28 34.33
C HIS A 39 -34.46 -47.24 34.05
N LYS A 40 -34.86 -46.69 32.90
CA LYS A 40 -36.26 -46.69 32.46
C LYS A 40 -36.77 -48.10 32.21
N MET A 41 -35.96 -48.97 31.58
CA MET A 41 -36.30 -50.39 31.40
C MET A 41 -36.44 -51.13 32.73
N LEU A 42 -35.61 -50.79 33.71
CA LEU A 42 -35.63 -51.38 35.05
C LEU A 42 -36.67 -50.75 35.99
N SER A 43 -37.38 -49.70 35.55
CA SER A 43 -38.33 -48.93 36.37
C SER A 43 -37.74 -48.42 37.70
N GLN A 44 -36.44 -48.13 37.71
CA GLN A 44 -35.71 -47.58 38.86
C GLN A 44 -35.30 -46.14 38.55
N PRO A 45 -36.04 -45.12 39.01
CA PRO A 45 -35.61 -43.73 38.84
C PRO A 45 -34.43 -43.44 39.78
N GLY A 46 -33.25 -43.20 39.20
CA GLY A 46 -32.07 -42.72 39.92
C GLY A 46 -31.70 -41.31 39.48
N VAL A 47 -31.44 -40.41 40.44
CA VAL A 47 -30.88 -39.09 40.17
C VAL A 47 -29.36 -39.18 40.31
N TYR A 48 -28.66 -38.94 39.21
CA TYR A 48 -27.20 -38.96 39.16
C TYR A 48 -26.67 -37.58 38.79
N PRO A 49 -25.65 -37.07 39.50
CA PRO A 49 -24.96 -35.84 39.10
C PRO A 49 -24.11 -36.13 37.86
N TRP A 50 -24.42 -35.47 36.75
CA TRP A 50 -23.68 -35.60 35.50
C TRP A 50 -22.84 -34.35 35.26
N PRO A 51 -21.58 -34.49 34.83
CA PRO A 51 -20.80 -33.34 34.40
C PRO A 51 -21.42 -32.76 33.12
N ASP A 52 -21.51 -31.44 33.06
CA ASP A 52 -22.02 -30.70 31.91
C ASP A 52 -21.03 -29.59 31.51
N LEU A 53 -21.20 -29.06 30.30
CA LEU A 53 -20.46 -27.89 29.85
C LEU A 53 -21.00 -26.66 30.56
N ASN A 54 -20.12 -25.86 31.16
CA ASN A 54 -20.51 -24.57 31.71
C ASN A 54 -20.57 -23.58 30.54
N GLU A 55 -21.71 -23.42 29.89
CA GLU A 55 -21.84 -22.58 28.69
C GLU A 55 -21.25 -21.18 28.87
N VAL A 56 -21.39 -20.57 30.05
CA VAL A 56 -20.82 -19.24 30.34
C VAL A 56 -19.29 -19.24 30.28
N VAL A 57 -18.64 -20.24 30.87
CA VAL A 57 -17.17 -20.28 31.00
C VAL A 57 -16.53 -20.95 29.78
N ASP A 58 -17.16 -22.01 29.27
CA ASP A 58 -16.67 -22.83 28.18
C ASP A 58 -17.01 -22.27 26.79
N SER A 59 -17.95 -21.32 26.66
CA SER A 59 -18.21 -20.61 25.39
C SER A 59 -17.34 -19.36 25.21
N MET A 60 -16.88 -18.73 26.31
CA MET A 60 -16.09 -17.51 26.22
C MET A 60 -14.81 -17.74 25.42
N PRO A 61 -14.57 -16.99 24.33
CA PRO A 61 -13.51 -17.34 23.40
C PRO A 61 -12.10 -17.14 23.96
N ASN A 62 -11.88 -16.23 24.93
CA ASN A 62 -10.56 -15.59 25.06
C ASN A 62 -10.07 -15.30 26.50
N ILE A 63 -10.68 -15.84 27.57
CA ILE A 63 -10.27 -15.47 28.95
C ILE A 63 -8.79 -15.84 29.23
N PHE A 64 -8.32 -16.94 28.64
CA PHE A 64 -6.98 -17.47 28.86
C PHE A 64 -6.10 -17.43 27.61
N THR A 65 -6.49 -16.69 26.57
CA THR A 65 -5.64 -16.53 25.38
C THR A 65 -4.68 -15.38 25.64
N VAL A 66 -3.38 -15.67 25.66
CA VAL A 66 -2.37 -14.63 25.88
C VAL A 66 -2.23 -13.80 24.60
N ALA A 67 -2.50 -12.49 24.71
CA ALA A 67 -2.43 -11.55 23.60
C ALA A 67 -0.99 -11.11 23.30
N ASP A 68 -0.78 -10.43 22.16
CA ASP A 68 0.51 -9.83 21.82
C ASP A 68 0.83 -8.64 22.71
N ASP A 69 -0.20 -7.89 23.12
CA ASP A 69 -0.07 -6.67 23.91
C ASP A 69 0.19 -6.93 25.40
N GLU A 70 -0.13 -8.14 25.88
CA GLU A 70 0.16 -8.57 27.27
C GLU A 70 1.65 -8.87 27.49
N VAL A 71 2.40 -9.04 26.40
CA VAL A 71 3.84 -9.31 26.43
C VAL A 71 4.61 -7.99 26.40
N LEU A 72 4.77 -7.37 27.57
CA LEU A 72 5.45 -6.09 27.77
C LEU A 72 6.99 -6.14 27.64
N VAL A 73 7.56 -7.27 27.21
CA VAL A 73 9.01 -7.44 27.10
C VAL A 73 9.48 -6.90 25.74
N GLU A 74 10.53 -6.06 25.75
CA GLU A 74 11.15 -5.55 24.53
C GLU A 74 11.58 -6.72 23.62
N LYS A 75 11.02 -6.77 22.40
CA LYS A 75 11.42 -7.74 21.38
C LYS A 75 12.85 -7.43 20.93
N HIS A 76 13.83 -8.06 21.56
CA HIS A 76 15.19 -8.12 21.03
C HIS A 76 15.25 -9.08 19.84
N LEU A 77 14.97 -8.56 18.65
CA LEU A 77 15.18 -9.26 17.39
C LEU A 77 16.67 -9.62 17.25
N ASN A 78 16.95 -10.90 17.03
CA ASN A 78 18.29 -11.34 16.69
C ASN A 78 18.75 -10.68 15.37
N LYS A 79 20.06 -10.55 15.12
CA LYS A 79 20.61 -9.89 13.91
C LYS A 79 19.99 -10.45 12.61
N ALA A 80 19.78 -11.77 12.54
CA ALA A 80 19.15 -12.44 11.41
C ALA A 80 17.66 -12.11 11.25
N GLU A 81 16.91 -11.98 12.36
CA GLU A 81 15.49 -11.63 12.33
C GLU A 81 15.29 -10.16 11.94
N ARG A 82 16.20 -9.28 12.40
CA ARG A 82 16.22 -7.86 12.01
C ARG A 82 16.48 -7.69 10.52
N GLN A 83 17.40 -8.47 9.95
CA GLN A 83 17.65 -8.47 8.49
C GLN A 83 16.44 -8.95 7.70
N ARG A 84 15.73 -10.01 8.13
CA ARG A 84 14.51 -10.46 7.46
C ARG A 84 13.39 -9.41 7.52
N ALA A 85 13.23 -8.74 8.66
CA ALA A 85 12.24 -7.67 8.79
C ALA A 85 12.54 -6.50 7.85
N LEU A 86 13.81 -6.11 7.72
CA LEU A 86 14.23 -5.08 6.75
C LEU A 86 14.01 -5.51 5.30
N GLN A 87 14.29 -6.78 4.96
CA GLN A 87 14.04 -7.31 3.62
C GLN A 87 12.55 -7.33 3.27
N LEU A 88 11.69 -7.72 4.21
CA LEU A 88 10.23 -7.68 4.04
C LEU A 88 9.73 -6.25 3.86
N ALA A 89 10.16 -5.31 4.71
CA ALA A 89 9.79 -3.90 4.59
C ALA A 89 10.22 -3.31 3.24
N HIS A 90 11.44 -3.62 2.78
CA HIS A 90 11.93 -3.18 1.47
C HIS A 90 11.14 -3.80 0.31
N PHE A 91 10.75 -5.07 0.42
CA PHE A 91 9.89 -5.72 -0.58
C PHE A 91 8.50 -5.09 -0.64
N GLU A 92 7.88 -4.82 0.51
CA GLU A 92 6.58 -4.14 0.61
C GLU A 92 6.64 -2.71 0.04
N GLU A 93 7.71 -1.98 0.31
CA GLU A 93 7.92 -0.63 -0.24
C GLU A 93 8.11 -0.68 -1.77
N GLN A 94 8.85 -1.68 -2.28
CA GLN A 94 8.98 -1.88 -3.72
C GLN A 94 7.65 -2.26 -4.37
N GLN A 95 6.88 -3.15 -3.76
CA GLN A 95 5.53 -3.51 -4.22
C GLN A 95 4.64 -2.27 -4.27
N ALA A 96 4.59 -1.47 -3.19
CA ALA A 96 3.83 -0.24 -3.14
C ALA A 96 4.26 0.76 -4.22
N ARG A 97 5.57 0.86 -4.50
CA ARG A 97 6.12 1.72 -5.55
C ARG A 97 5.79 1.23 -6.96
N LEU A 98 5.78 -0.08 -7.18
CA LEU A 98 5.38 -0.69 -8.46
C LEU A 98 3.88 -0.52 -8.71
N LEU A 99 3.06 -0.68 -7.67
CA LEU A 99 1.62 -0.40 -7.71
C LEU A 99 1.33 1.08 -7.99
N ALA A 100 2.07 1.99 -7.37
CA ALA A 100 1.96 3.44 -7.62
C ALA A 100 2.60 3.90 -8.96
N GLY A 101 3.44 3.06 -9.58
CA GLY A 101 4.12 3.39 -10.84
C GLY A 101 3.38 2.93 -12.10
N ASN A 102 2.27 2.17 -11.95
CA ASN A 102 1.56 1.52 -13.05
C ASN A 102 0.39 2.35 -13.62
N ASP A 103 0.48 3.67 -13.58
CA ASP A 103 -0.49 4.57 -14.23
C ASP A 103 -0.28 4.67 -15.75
N ALA A 104 0.41 3.69 -16.37
CA ALA A 104 0.69 3.68 -17.81
C ALA A 104 -0.61 3.62 -18.62
N CYS A 105 -1.61 2.87 -18.14
CA CYS A 105 -2.91 2.77 -18.78
C CYS A 105 -3.73 4.07 -18.65
N GLU A 106 -3.71 4.70 -17.47
CA GLU A 106 -4.40 5.97 -17.23
C GLU A 106 -3.75 7.13 -18.00
N ARG A 107 -2.41 7.15 -18.07
CA ARG A 107 -1.65 8.10 -18.88
C ARG A 107 -1.92 7.94 -20.37
N ALA A 108 -1.89 6.71 -20.88
CA ALA A 108 -2.22 6.43 -22.28
C ALA A 108 -3.67 6.83 -22.61
N LEU A 109 -4.60 6.64 -21.68
CA LEU A 109 -5.99 7.05 -21.85
C LEU A 109 -6.14 8.59 -21.83
N MET A 110 -5.40 9.31 -20.99
CA MET A 110 -5.32 10.77 -21.04
C MET A 110 -4.72 11.29 -22.35
N ASP A 111 -3.69 10.64 -22.88
CA ASP A 111 -3.09 10.98 -24.17
C ASP A 111 -4.07 10.76 -25.34
N MET A 112 -4.89 9.71 -25.28
CA MET A 112 -5.92 9.42 -26.29
C MET A 112 -7.16 10.32 -26.17
N MET A 113 -7.49 10.80 -24.97
CA MET A 113 -8.62 11.69 -24.68
C MET A 113 -8.33 13.18 -24.96
N GLY A 114 -7.21 13.48 -25.62
CA GLY A 114 -6.88 14.85 -26.02
C GLY A 114 -6.21 15.68 -24.93
N GLY A 115 -5.40 15.05 -24.07
CA GLY A 115 -4.38 15.79 -23.32
C GLY A 115 -3.58 16.67 -24.29
N ILE A 116 -3.54 17.98 -24.04
CA ILE A 116 -2.86 18.92 -24.93
C ILE A 116 -1.39 18.53 -24.94
N LEU A 117 -0.89 18.11 -26.11
CA LEU A 117 0.53 17.86 -26.32
C LEU A 117 1.27 19.19 -26.16
N GLU A 118 1.84 19.44 -24.98
CA GLU A 118 2.84 20.47 -24.80
C GLU A 118 4.06 20.07 -25.63
N LYS A 119 4.05 20.48 -26.91
CA LYS A 119 5.23 20.44 -27.74
C LYS A 119 6.28 21.23 -27.00
N LYS A 120 7.30 20.54 -26.50
CA LYS A 120 8.54 21.15 -26.06
C LYS A 120 9.06 21.91 -27.27
N LEU A 121 8.76 23.20 -27.34
CA LEU A 121 9.53 24.12 -28.16
C LEU A 121 10.93 24.01 -27.56
N GLU A 122 11.77 23.20 -28.20
CA GLU A 122 13.18 23.51 -28.20
C GLU A 122 13.26 24.91 -28.79
N VAL A 123 13.25 25.89 -27.87
CA VAL A 123 13.72 27.23 -28.12
C VAL A 123 15.16 27.02 -28.53
N VAL A 124 15.36 26.85 -29.84
CA VAL A 124 16.64 27.13 -30.48
C VAL A 124 16.84 28.62 -30.20
N GLY A 125 17.49 28.90 -29.08
CA GLY A 125 17.94 30.21 -28.69
C GLY A 125 19.02 30.64 -29.67
N ALA A 126 18.62 31.04 -30.87
CA ALA A 126 19.35 31.99 -31.67
C ALA A 126 18.78 33.38 -31.33
N GLU A 127 19.01 33.81 -30.09
CA GLU A 127 19.21 35.24 -29.83
C GLU A 127 20.57 35.62 -30.45
N GLU A 128 20.70 35.47 -31.77
CA GLU A 128 21.63 36.29 -32.50
C GLU A 128 21.06 37.69 -32.40
N GLN A 129 21.53 38.42 -31.39
CA GLN A 129 21.38 39.85 -31.29
C GLN A 129 21.77 40.44 -32.64
N ILE A 130 20.76 40.80 -33.43
CA ILE A 130 20.95 41.59 -34.63
C ILE A 130 21.41 42.95 -34.12
N LYS A 131 22.74 43.11 -34.01
CA LYS A 131 23.35 44.36 -33.56
C LYS A 131 22.98 45.43 -34.56
N LEU A 132 22.12 46.36 -34.15
CA LEU A 132 21.87 47.55 -34.94
C LEU A 132 23.22 48.26 -35.13
N PRO A 133 23.61 48.59 -36.38
CA PRO A 133 24.86 49.28 -36.61
C PRO A 133 24.77 50.69 -36.01
N ALA A 134 25.81 51.12 -35.30
CA ALA A 134 25.83 52.35 -34.48
C ALA A 134 25.49 53.66 -35.21
N TRP A 135 25.48 53.66 -36.54
CA TRP A 135 25.07 54.83 -37.34
C TRP A 135 23.53 55.00 -37.44
N MET A 136 22.74 53.96 -37.12
CA MET A 136 21.27 54.00 -37.16
C MET A 136 20.66 54.82 -36.00
N GLU A 137 21.41 55.07 -34.92
CA GLU A 137 21.01 55.92 -33.80
C GLU A 137 21.20 57.43 -34.07
N GLY A 138 21.73 57.80 -35.24
CA GLY A 138 21.99 59.19 -35.64
C GLY A 138 20.78 59.94 -36.23
N ASN A 139 20.91 61.26 -36.39
CA ASN A 139 19.83 62.13 -36.88
C ASN A 139 19.51 61.89 -38.38
N PRO A 140 18.25 61.56 -38.76
CA PRO A 140 17.87 61.08 -40.09
C PRO A 140 18.19 61.99 -41.29
N LYS A 141 18.47 63.27 -41.07
CA LYS A 141 18.69 64.26 -42.14
C LYS A 141 20.12 64.32 -42.67
N LYS A 142 21.06 63.53 -42.13
CA LYS A 142 22.47 63.48 -42.57
C LYS A 142 22.88 62.15 -43.21
N PHE A 143 21.95 61.22 -43.41
CA PHE A 143 22.28 59.92 -44.00
C PHE A 143 22.59 60.04 -45.50
N THR A 144 23.66 59.37 -45.93
CA THR A 144 24.01 59.22 -47.35
C THR A 144 22.99 58.34 -48.07
N LYS A 145 22.93 58.42 -49.41
CA LYS A 145 21.97 57.65 -50.23
C LYS A 145 22.11 56.12 -50.05
N GLU A 146 23.30 55.65 -49.73
CA GLU A 146 23.61 54.23 -49.52
C GLU A 146 23.04 53.71 -48.20
N GLN A 147 23.06 54.52 -47.14
CA GLN A 147 22.52 54.19 -45.82
C GLN A 147 20.98 54.04 -45.83
N HIS A 148 20.29 54.78 -46.68
CA HIS A 148 18.84 54.61 -46.85
C HIS A 148 18.47 53.29 -47.55
N LEU A 149 19.34 52.77 -48.42
CA LEU A 149 19.12 51.50 -49.10
C LEU A 149 19.25 50.34 -48.11
N GLU A 150 20.22 50.43 -47.20
CA GLU A 150 20.47 49.45 -46.15
C GLU A 150 19.33 49.41 -45.12
N ILE A 151 18.78 50.55 -44.72
CA ILE A 151 17.58 50.60 -43.85
C ILE A 151 16.40 49.89 -44.53
N LYS A 152 16.19 50.15 -45.83
CA LYS A 152 15.08 49.55 -46.57
C LYS A 152 15.25 48.03 -46.74
N ALA A 153 16.48 47.56 -46.91
CA ALA A 153 16.80 46.14 -46.96
C ALA A 153 16.62 45.47 -45.59
N PHE A 154 17.00 46.14 -44.51
CA PHE A 154 16.80 45.67 -43.14
C PHE A 154 15.31 45.57 -42.77
N ASP A 155 14.52 46.59 -43.10
CA ASP A 155 13.07 46.59 -42.90
C ASP A 155 12.37 45.48 -43.72
N ALA A 156 12.87 45.17 -44.92
CA ALA A 156 12.35 44.08 -45.74
C ALA A 156 12.69 42.70 -45.14
N MET A 157 13.84 42.56 -44.48
CA MET A 157 14.25 41.34 -43.78
C MET A 157 13.47 41.10 -42.48
N LEU A 158 13.01 42.16 -41.81
CA LEU A 158 12.10 42.07 -40.67
C LEU A 158 10.64 41.76 -41.06
N LYS A 159 10.24 42.04 -42.30
CA LYS A 159 8.87 41.86 -42.81
C LYS A 159 8.60 40.53 -43.53
N VAL A 160 9.46 39.52 -43.36
CA VAL A 160 9.19 38.18 -43.93
C VAL A 160 7.92 37.62 -43.28
N PRO A 161 6.93 37.17 -44.07
CA PRO A 161 5.57 36.96 -43.59
C PRO A 161 5.49 35.74 -42.67
N THR A 162 4.90 35.93 -41.50
CA THR A 162 4.33 34.86 -40.68
C THR A 162 3.32 34.07 -41.52
N THR A 163 3.76 33.00 -42.16
CA THR A 163 2.86 32.02 -42.77
C THR A 163 2.17 31.26 -41.64
N ALA A 164 0.87 31.54 -41.50
CA ALA A 164 -0.05 30.87 -40.61
C ALA A 164 -0.16 29.38 -40.93
N THR A 165 -0.13 28.56 -39.88
CA THR A 165 -0.80 27.26 -39.80
C THR A 165 -1.27 27.05 -38.38
#